data_AF-A0A927A044-F1
#
_entry.id   AF-A0A927A044-F1
#
_cell.length_a   1.000
_cell.length_b   1.000
_cell.length_c   1.000
_cell.angle_alpha   90.00
_cell.angle_beta   90.00
_cell.angle_gamma   90.00
#
_symmetry.space_group_name_H-M   'P 1'
#
loop_
_entity.id
_entity.type
_entity.pdbx_description
1 polymer ?
#
loop_
_entity_poly.entity_id
_entity_poly.type
_entity_poly.pdbx_seq_one_letter_code
_entity_poly.pdbx_strand_id
1 'polypeptide(L)'
;MRAISLLQEYPQSIVGSFWIMCGLGYLLDYDGSEIPDWWIDNLDEDNQAQGIINAFEKGYFQGLTNPLAGGYCIIIVADSSNPAHLSYVIARLIMRESEGINLLRIMARYNIPAHTEVMYPDEFLSLRYGEKHPSYQYLRETIDHWSVQVWEDYCSFLMSEHGQGMFYDYCKKINAVKDEVKATVEKGTKPLVLTEGETDPIYIKTALELLGEKEILAQVDIEWVGISIGKGKSINTGDGGLKNTRDVLLSNPKFLTRKVLLIYDCDTDKSDENHEQLKIRKIPQQKNRKVKKGIENLFPDHLFTEEFYLPKTKYGDYGEENQIQEFQKRKFSKYICEERRQAEDFQDFKIIIDFIKDCLGTITY
;
A
#
# COMPACT_ATOMS: atom_id res chain seq x y z
N MET A 1 -11.72 -29.16 9.93
CA MET A 1 -11.98 -29.20 11.39
C MET A 1 -10.77 -28.81 12.25
N ARG A 2 -9.58 -29.41 12.11
CA ARG A 2 -8.42 -29.12 12.98
C ARG A 2 -7.93 -27.66 12.95
N ALA A 3 -7.87 -27.04 11.77
CA ALA A 3 -7.49 -25.63 11.60
C ALA A 3 -8.50 -24.64 12.21
N ILE A 4 -9.81 -24.93 12.06
CA ILE A 4 -10.89 -24.12 12.64
C ILE A 4 -10.83 -24.16 14.17
N SER A 5 -10.64 -25.36 14.76
CA SER A 5 -10.44 -25.51 16.22
C SER A 5 -9.24 -24.68 16.69
N LEU A 6 -8.10 -24.76 15.99
CA LEU A 6 -6.89 -24.02 16.31
C LEU A 6 -7.09 -22.49 16.29
N LEU A 7 -7.75 -21.97 15.25
CA LEU A 7 -8.07 -20.54 15.14
C LEU A 7 -9.06 -20.06 16.20
N GLN A 8 -9.98 -20.92 16.63
CA GLN A 8 -10.97 -20.59 17.66
C GLN A 8 -10.40 -20.70 19.08
N GLU A 9 -9.55 -21.70 19.33
CA GLU A 9 -8.97 -21.97 20.65
C GLU A 9 -7.75 -21.10 20.94
N TYR A 10 -6.92 -20.78 19.93
CA TYR A 10 -5.64 -20.08 20.09
C TYR A 10 -5.39 -18.96 19.05
N PRO A 11 -6.32 -18.01 18.84
CA PRO A 11 -6.16 -16.97 17.82
C PRO A 11 -4.93 -16.08 18.06
N GLN A 12 -4.55 -15.88 19.33
CA GLN A 12 -3.42 -15.03 19.73
C GLN A 12 -2.06 -15.67 19.40
N SER A 13 -2.02 -16.98 19.19
CA SER A 13 -0.81 -17.72 18.84
C SER A 13 -0.61 -17.78 17.32
N ILE A 14 -1.54 -17.28 16.53
CA ILE A 14 -1.47 -17.35 15.07
C ILE A 14 -0.96 -16.02 14.55
N VAL A 15 0.18 -16.07 13.87
CA VAL A 15 0.91 -14.88 13.41
C VAL A 15 0.71 -14.59 11.93
N GLY A 16 0.10 -15.52 11.19
CA GLY A 16 -0.27 -15.34 9.80
C GLY A 16 -0.77 -16.63 9.15
N SER A 17 -1.23 -16.50 7.91
CA SER A 17 -1.58 -17.65 7.08
C SER A 17 -1.19 -17.41 5.63
N PHE A 18 -0.81 -18.48 4.91
CA PHE A 18 -0.58 -18.47 3.48
C PHE A 18 -1.71 -19.21 2.76
N TRP A 19 -2.28 -18.56 1.75
CA TRP A 19 -3.33 -19.13 0.92
C TRP A 19 -2.79 -19.45 -0.47
N ILE A 20 -2.84 -20.72 -0.84
CA ILE A 20 -2.23 -21.25 -2.05
C ILE A 20 -3.31 -21.95 -2.88
N MET A 21 -3.54 -21.50 -4.11
CA MET A 21 -4.62 -22.03 -4.95
C MET A 21 -4.25 -23.36 -5.60
N CYS A 22 -5.24 -24.26 -5.72
CA CYS A 22 -5.14 -25.45 -6.55
C CYS A 22 -5.98 -25.23 -7.80
N GLY A 23 -5.35 -25.29 -8.98
CA GLY A 23 -6.03 -25.16 -10.27
C GLY A 23 -7.06 -26.25 -10.59
N LEU A 24 -7.54 -27.04 -9.63
CA LEU A 24 -8.60 -28.05 -9.83
C LEU A 24 -9.91 -27.43 -10.30
N GLY A 25 -10.21 -26.21 -9.88
CA GLY A 25 -11.34 -25.45 -10.41
C GLY A 25 -11.16 -24.93 -11.84
N TYR A 26 -9.91 -24.68 -12.21
CA TYR A 26 -9.53 -24.23 -13.56
C TYR A 26 -9.36 -25.39 -14.55
N LEU A 27 -9.22 -26.63 -14.09
CA LEU A 27 -8.97 -27.80 -14.94
C LEU A 27 -10.10 -28.16 -15.93
N LEU A 28 -11.31 -27.61 -15.78
CA LEU A 28 -12.46 -27.98 -16.61
C LEU A 28 -12.89 -26.92 -17.65
N ASP A 29 -12.41 -25.67 -17.56
CA ASP A 29 -12.84 -24.56 -18.45
C ASP A 29 -11.75 -23.49 -18.73
N TYR A 30 -10.45 -23.84 -18.70
CA TYR A 30 -9.37 -22.85 -18.88
C TYR A 30 -9.05 -22.50 -20.34
N ASP A 31 -9.23 -21.24 -20.71
CA ASP A 31 -8.76 -20.63 -21.96
C ASP A 31 -7.41 -19.91 -21.84
N GLY A 32 -6.75 -19.95 -20.67
CA GLY A 32 -5.51 -19.24 -20.43
C GLY A 32 -5.63 -17.92 -19.66
N SER A 33 -6.79 -17.62 -19.05
CA SER A 33 -6.98 -16.43 -18.22
C SER A 33 -6.01 -16.36 -17.01
N GLU A 34 -5.15 -15.34 -16.96
CA GLU A 34 -4.25 -15.04 -15.85
C GLU A 34 -4.97 -15.02 -14.48
N ILE A 35 -4.23 -15.26 -13.39
CA ILE A 35 -4.76 -15.03 -12.03
C ILE A 35 -5.24 -13.58 -11.99
N PRO A 36 -6.50 -13.30 -11.59
CA PRO A 36 -6.99 -11.93 -11.62
C PRO A 36 -6.13 -11.00 -10.76
N ASP A 37 -5.71 -9.86 -11.31
CA ASP A 37 -4.86 -8.86 -10.64
C ASP A 37 -5.35 -8.51 -9.23
N TRP A 38 -6.67 -8.47 -9.05
CA TRP A 38 -7.28 -8.14 -7.76
C TRP A 38 -7.00 -9.17 -6.65
N TRP A 39 -6.68 -10.44 -6.98
CA TRP A 39 -6.29 -11.45 -5.98
C TRP A 39 -4.87 -11.19 -5.46
N ILE A 40 -4.02 -10.62 -6.31
CA ILE A 40 -2.68 -10.13 -5.97
C ILE A 40 -2.80 -8.86 -5.12
N ASP A 41 -3.79 -8.02 -5.42
CA ASP A 41 -3.99 -6.73 -4.75
C ASP A 41 -4.73 -6.82 -3.39
N ASN A 42 -5.19 -7.99 -2.94
CA ASN A 42 -5.69 -8.15 -1.56
C ASN A 42 -4.60 -7.95 -0.49
N LEU A 43 -3.33 -7.82 -0.90
CA LEU A 43 -2.21 -7.41 -0.05
C LEU A 43 -2.44 -6.03 0.60
N ASP A 44 -3.34 -5.23 0.03
CA ASP A 44 -3.55 -3.81 0.34
C ASP A 44 -4.83 -3.50 1.17
N GLU A 45 -5.55 -4.51 1.65
CA GLU A 45 -6.73 -4.32 2.50
C GLU A 45 -6.42 -4.44 4.00
N ASP A 46 -6.99 -3.53 4.82
CA ASP A 46 -6.84 -3.45 6.30
C ASP A 46 -7.06 -4.79 7.01
N ASN A 47 -7.92 -5.63 6.43
CA ASN A 47 -8.21 -7.00 6.85
C ASN A 47 -8.24 -7.90 5.62
N GLN A 48 -7.06 -8.37 5.22
CA GLN A 48 -6.85 -9.19 4.01
C GLN A 48 -7.83 -10.37 3.93
N ALA A 49 -8.14 -11.01 5.06
CA ALA A 49 -9.12 -12.09 5.11
C ALA A 49 -10.54 -11.60 4.77
N GLN A 50 -10.92 -10.42 5.24
CA GLN A 50 -12.18 -9.76 4.90
C GLN A 50 -12.23 -9.30 3.45
N GLY A 51 -11.12 -8.85 2.88
CA GLY A 51 -11.04 -8.49 1.46
C GLY A 51 -11.29 -9.67 0.54
N ILE A 52 -10.66 -10.80 0.85
CA ILE A 52 -10.92 -12.06 0.16
C ILE A 52 -12.40 -12.43 0.29
N ILE A 53 -13.01 -12.34 1.49
CA ILE A 53 -14.46 -12.59 1.69
C ILE A 53 -15.32 -11.65 0.84
N ASN A 54 -15.03 -10.35 0.84
CA ASN A 54 -15.80 -9.34 0.11
C ASN A 54 -15.78 -9.63 -1.39
N ALA A 55 -14.65 -10.10 -1.92
CA ALA A 55 -14.55 -10.50 -3.31
C ALA A 55 -15.38 -11.76 -3.63
N PHE A 56 -15.41 -12.74 -2.72
CA PHE A 56 -16.31 -13.89 -2.82
C PHE A 56 -17.79 -13.46 -2.82
N GLU A 57 -18.18 -12.60 -1.88
CA GLU A 57 -19.57 -12.15 -1.71
C GLU A 57 -20.06 -11.27 -2.88
N LYS A 58 -19.15 -10.57 -3.57
CA LYS A 58 -19.41 -9.86 -4.83
C LYS A 58 -19.64 -10.80 -6.03
N GLY A 59 -19.40 -12.09 -5.87
CA GLY A 59 -19.64 -13.10 -6.91
C GLY A 59 -18.55 -13.18 -7.97
N TYR A 60 -17.33 -12.70 -7.67
CA TYR A 60 -16.19 -12.87 -8.58
C TYR A 60 -15.80 -14.34 -8.80
N PHE A 61 -16.33 -15.25 -7.99
CA PHE A 61 -16.16 -16.69 -8.13
C PHE A 61 -17.53 -17.37 -8.05
N GLN A 62 -17.99 -17.95 -9.15
CA GLN A 62 -19.18 -18.80 -9.17
C GLN A 62 -18.86 -20.13 -9.86
N GLY A 63 -19.24 -21.24 -9.23
CA GLY A 63 -19.10 -22.57 -9.82
C GLY A 63 -17.68 -23.15 -9.72
N LEU A 64 -17.26 -23.88 -10.76
CA LEU A 64 -16.00 -24.62 -10.75
C LEU A 64 -14.76 -23.71 -10.74
N THR A 65 -14.86 -22.44 -11.15
CA THR A 65 -13.74 -21.47 -11.18
C THR A 65 -13.39 -20.87 -9.81
N ASN A 66 -13.89 -21.46 -8.72
CA ASN A 66 -13.62 -20.99 -7.37
C ASN A 66 -12.19 -21.35 -6.90
N PRO A 67 -11.33 -20.38 -6.56
CA PRO A 67 -9.95 -20.64 -6.15
C PRO A 67 -9.80 -21.29 -4.77
N LEU A 68 -10.85 -21.24 -3.93
CA LEU A 68 -10.92 -21.98 -2.68
C LEU A 68 -11.28 -23.45 -2.90
N ALA A 69 -11.77 -23.84 -4.08
CA ALA A 69 -12.12 -25.22 -4.38
C ALA A 69 -10.86 -26.07 -4.55
N GLY A 70 -10.55 -26.83 -3.51
CA GLY A 70 -9.40 -27.73 -3.48
C GLY A 70 -8.06 -27.08 -3.13
N GLY A 71 -8.02 -25.78 -2.81
CA GLY A 71 -6.83 -25.00 -2.40
C GLY A 71 -6.14 -25.50 -1.12
N TYR A 72 -4.92 -25.02 -0.84
CA TYR A 72 -4.20 -25.24 0.42
C TYR A 72 -4.14 -23.96 1.26
N CYS A 73 -4.22 -24.11 2.58
CA CYS A 73 -3.98 -23.02 3.53
C CYS A 73 -2.93 -23.48 4.56
N ILE A 74 -1.86 -22.71 4.68
CA ILE A 74 -0.83 -22.90 5.71
C ILE A 74 -1.11 -21.92 6.82
N ILE A 75 -1.27 -22.39 8.06
CA ILE A 75 -1.44 -21.53 9.24
C ILE A 75 -0.14 -21.53 10.02
N ILE A 76 0.38 -20.33 10.27
CA ILE A 76 1.61 -20.13 11.04
C ILE A 76 1.25 -19.84 12.49
N VAL A 77 1.78 -20.65 13.39
CA VAL A 77 1.55 -20.53 14.83
C VAL A 77 2.89 -20.17 15.51
N ALA A 78 2.94 -19.05 16.20
CA ALA A 78 4.04 -18.75 17.11
C ALA A 78 3.92 -19.66 18.34
N ASP A 79 4.98 -20.41 18.64
CA ASP A 79 5.07 -21.11 19.91
C ASP A 79 5.16 -20.09 21.04
N SER A 80 4.17 -20.12 21.94
CA SER A 80 4.10 -19.25 23.12
C SER A 80 5.32 -19.31 24.03
N SER A 81 6.11 -20.39 23.94
CA SER A 81 7.32 -20.59 24.75
C SER A 81 8.60 -20.08 24.07
N ASN A 82 8.59 -19.81 22.76
CA ASN A 82 9.76 -19.28 22.03
C ASN A 82 9.36 -18.60 20.70
N PRO A 83 9.22 -17.26 20.65
CA PRO A 83 8.83 -16.54 19.44
C PRO A 83 9.86 -16.60 18.29
N ALA A 84 11.06 -17.15 18.51
CA ALA A 84 12.06 -17.40 17.47
C ALA A 84 11.87 -18.74 16.75
N HIS A 85 11.02 -19.64 17.25
CA HIS A 85 10.69 -20.91 16.61
C HIS A 85 9.22 -20.91 16.18
N LEU A 86 9.00 -20.60 14.90
CA LEU A 86 7.68 -20.74 14.28
C LEU A 86 7.32 -22.22 14.16
N SER A 87 6.14 -22.60 14.64
CA SER A 87 5.54 -23.92 14.38
C SER A 87 4.39 -23.75 13.40
N TYR A 88 4.32 -24.57 12.37
CA TYR A 88 3.28 -24.43 11.34
C TYR A 88 2.40 -25.67 11.31
N VAL A 89 1.12 -25.45 11.02
CA VAL A 89 0.18 -26.53 10.75
C VAL A 89 -0.14 -26.46 9.26
N ILE A 90 0.45 -27.37 8.47
CA ILE A 90 -0.02 -27.59 7.09
C ILE A 90 -1.32 -28.36 7.21
N ALA A 91 -2.42 -27.65 7.01
CA ALA A 91 -3.70 -28.30 6.85
C ALA A 91 -3.92 -28.48 5.33
N ARG A 92 -3.73 -29.70 4.82
CA ARG A 92 -4.33 -30.09 3.54
C ARG A 92 -5.84 -30.07 3.74
N LEU A 93 -6.43 -28.92 3.51
CA LEU A 93 -7.86 -28.78 3.53
C LEU A 93 -8.27 -28.79 2.06
N ILE A 94 -8.66 -29.95 1.52
CA ILE A 94 -9.52 -29.94 0.33
C ILE A 94 -10.83 -29.31 0.81
N MET A 95 -10.87 -27.98 0.84
CA MET A 95 -11.99 -27.23 1.39
C MET A 95 -13.08 -27.17 0.34
N ARG A 96 -14.31 -27.42 0.79
CA ARG A 96 -15.45 -26.82 0.08
C ARG A 96 -15.37 -25.31 0.28
N GLU A 97 -15.81 -24.54 -0.71
CA GLU A 97 -15.91 -23.08 -0.65
C GLU A 97 -16.37 -22.54 0.72
N SER A 98 -17.43 -23.14 1.26
CA SER A 98 -18.00 -22.78 2.57
C SER A 98 -17.02 -22.91 3.73
N GLU A 99 -16.08 -23.85 3.68
CA GLU A 99 -15.08 -24.08 4.74
C GLU A 99 -13.95 -23.05 4.65
N GLY A 100 -13.50 -22.72 3.44
CA GLY A 100 -12.51 -21.66 3.20
C GLY A 100 -13.04 -20.29 3.61
N ILE A 101 -14.27 -19.96 3.23
CA ILE A 101 -14.95 -18.72 3.64
C ILE A 101 -15.11 -18.66 5.17
N ASN A 102 -15.47 -19.78 5.81
CA ASN A 102 -15.57 -19.80 7.28
C ASN A 102 -14.21 -19.58 7.96
N LEU A 103 -13.12 -20.11 7.40
CA LEU A 103 -11.76 -19.90 7.90
C LEU A 103 -11.36 -18.43 7.78
N LEU A 104 -11.57 -17.84 6.60
CA LEU A 104 -11.35 -16.41 6.36
C LEU A 104 -12.19 -15.55 7.32
N ARG A 105 -13.45 -15.94 7.61
CA ARG A 105 -14.32 -15.19 8.53
C ARG A 105 -13.79 -15.20 9.95
N ILE A 106 -13.19 -16.31 10.37
CA ILE A 106 -12.53 -16.41 11.66
C ILE A 106 -11.27 -15.54 11.68
N MET A 107 -10.41 -15.64 10.65
CA MET A 107 -9.21 -14.80 10.53
C MET A 107 -9.56 -13.31 10.51
N ALA A 108 -10.57 -12.92 9.74
CA ALA A 108 -11.06 -11.56 9.66
C ALA A 108 -11.55 -11.04 11.00
N ARG A 109 -12.32 -11.85 11.74
CA ARG A 109 -12.78 -11.48 13.09
C ARG A 109 -11.63 -11.17 14.05
N TYR A 110 -10.52 -11.89 13.94
CA TYR A 110 -9.37 -11.75 14.82
C TYR A 110 -8.24 -10.90 14.23
N ASN A 111 -8.47 -10.26 13.08
CA ASN A 111 -7.48 -9.49 12.32
C ASN A 111 -6.16 -10.26 12.09
N ILE A 112 -6.28 -11.56 11.84
CA ILE A 112 -5.13 -12.44 11.54
C ILE A 112 -4.77 -12.21 10.08
N PRO A 113 -3.50 -11.88 9.75
CA PRO A 113 -3.07 -11.71 8.37
C PRO A 113 -3.34 -12.96 7.53
N ALA A 114 -4.03 -12.78 6.41
CA ALA A 114 -4.28 -13.81 5.41
C ALA A 114 -3.50 -13.45 4.16
N HIS A 115 -2.22 -13.80 4.18
CA HIS A 115 -1.34 -13.54 3.05
C HIS A 115 -1.69 -14.51 1.92
N THR A 116 -2.13 -13.97 0.80
CA THR A 116 -2.14 -14.67 -0.48
C THR A 116 -0.77 -14.43 -1.11
N GLU A 117 0.21 -15.28 -0.82
CA GLU A 117 1.45 -15.21 -1.62
C GLU A 117 1.16 -15.76 -3.01
N VAL A 118 1.06 -14.84 -3.97
CA VAL A 118 1.37 -15.10 -5.37
C VAL A 118 2.86 -14.80 -5.53
N MET A 119 3.71 -15.61 -4.90
CA MET A 119 5.08 -15.61 -5.38
C MET A 119 5.01 -16.29 -6.74
N TYR A 120 5.22 -15.53 -7.82
CA TYR A 120 5.57 -16.15 -9.09
C TYR A 120 6.71 -17.10 -8.78
N PRO A 121 6.55 -18.40 -9.06
CA PRO A 121 7.42 -19.41 -8.48
C PRO A 121 8.86 -19.25 -8.98
N ASP A 122 9.15 -18.37 -9.94
CA ASP A 122 10.43 -18.17 -10.62
C ASP A 122 11.66 -18.09 -9.71
N GLU A 123 11.64 -17.41 -8.56
CA GLU A 123 12.80 -17.38 -7.63
C GLU A 123 12.97 -18.72 -6.91
N PHE A 124 11.88 -19.31 -6.40
CA PHE A 124 11.87 -20.68 -5.86
C PHE A 124 12.32 -21.70 -6.91
N LEU A 125 11.83 -21.57 -8.15
CA LEU A 125 12.10 -22.47 -9.26
C LEU A 125 13.53 -22.36 -9.74
N SER A 126 14.06 -21.14 -9.82
CA SER A 126 15.45 -20.87 -10.15
C SER A 126 16.38 -21.44 -9.08
N LEU A 127 16.07 -21.25 -7.80
CA LEU A 127 16.89 -21.76 -6.68
C LEU A 127 16.82 -23.28 -6.54
N ARG A 128 15.65 -23.89 -6.78
CA ARG A 128 15.43 -25.33 -6.59
C ARG A 128 15.76 -26.17 -7.81
N TYR A 129 15.44 -25.69 -9.01
CA TYR A 129 15.56 -26.42 -10.29
C TYR A 129 16.60 -25.82 -11.25
N GLY A 130 17.22 -24.68 -10.90
CA GLY A 130 18.36 -24.08 -11.58
C GLY A 130 18.01 -23.03 -12.65
N GLU A 131 18.96 -22.14 -12.95
CA GLU A 131 18.82 -21.01 -13.89
C GLU A 131 18.46 -21.41 -15.34
N LYS A 132 18.76 -22.66 -15.76
CA LYS A 132 18.51 -23.10 -17.14
C LYS A 132 17.05 -23.48 -17.41
N HIS A 133 16.19 -23.49 -16.39
CA HIS A 133 14.79 -23.88 -16.52
C HIS A 133 13.80 -23.13 -15.59
N PRO A 134 13.55 -21.82 -15.74
CA PRO A 134 12.54 -21.16 -14.91
C PRO A 134 11.56 -20.33 -15.74
N SER A 135 10.42 -20.94 -16.04
CA SER A 135 9.16 -20.20 -16.04
C SER A 135 8.08 -21.17 -15.59
N TYR A 136 7.02 -20.65 -14.98
CA TYR A 136 5.80 -21.42 -14.71
C TYR A 136 5.35 -22.22 -15.95
N GLN A 137 5.51 -21.65 -17.13
CA GLN A 137 5.22 -22.27 -18.42
C GLN A 137 6.10 -23.50 -18.72
N TYR A 138 7.41 -23.45 -18.45
CA TYR A 138 8.32 -24.58 -18.66
C TYR A 138 7.96 -25.81 -17.79
N LEU A 139 7.63 -25.60 -16.51
CA LEU A 139 7.23 -26.68 -15.61
C LEU A 139 5.84 -27.23 -15.93
N ARG A 140 4.94 -26.38 -16.42
CA ARG A 140 3.61 -26.77 -16.93
C ARG A 140 3.70 -27.67 -18.16
N GLU A 141 4.70 -27.47 -19.02
CA GLU A 141 4.92 -28.25 -20.24
C GLU A 141 5.64 -29.58 -19.99
N THR A 142 6.44 -29.67 -18.93
CA THR A 142 7.32 -30.83 -18.66
C THR A 142 6.85 -31.75 -17.53
N ILE A 143 6.06 -31.23 -16.59
CA ILE A 143 5.48 -32.00 -15.49
C ILE A 143 3.98 -31.97 -15.73
N ASP A 144 3.43 -33.10 -16.20
CA ASP A 144 2.05 -33.19 -16.71
C ASP A 144 1.07 -32.47 -15.77
N HIS A 145 1.26 -32.56 -14.45
CA HIS A 145 0.54 -31.76 -13.46
C HIS A 145 1.54 -31.29 -12.37
N TRP A 146 1.26 -30.19 -11.65
CA TRP A 146 1.94 -29.90 -10.39
C TRP A 146 1.72 -31.07 -9.42
N SER A 147 2.67 -32.01 -9.39
CA SER A 147 2.57 -33.18 -8.55
C SER A 147 2.62 -32.76 -7.08
N VAL A 148 2.04 -33.57 -6.19
CA VAL A 148 2.13 -33.38 -4.73
C VAL A 148 3.58 -33.10 -4.29
N GLN A 149 4.56 -33.67 -4.98
CA GLN A 149 5.99 -33.46 -4.72
C GLN A 149 6.45 -32.02 -4.95
N VAL A 150 6.02 -31.37 -6.05
CA VAL A 150 6.39 -29.96 -6.32
C VAL A 150 5.79 -29.04 -5.25
N TRP A 151 4.60 -29.39 -4.76
CA TRP A 151 3.96 -28.68 -3.66
C TRP A 151 4.66 -28.86 -2.32
N GLU A 152 5.04 -30.09 -1.99
CA GLU A 152 5.82 -30.39 -0.79
C GLU A 152 7.18 -29.68 -0.82
N ASP A 153 7.82 -29.60 -1.99
CA ASP A 153 9.07 -28.88 -2.19
C ASP A 153 8.90 -27.36 -2.00
N TYR A 154 7.84 -26.75 -2.55
CA TYR A 154 7.56 -25.32 -2.37
C TYR A 154 7.23 -24.97 -0.91
N CYS A 155 6.40 -25.77 -0.26
CA CYS A 155 6.13 -25.61 1.17
C CYS A 155 7.42 -25.78 1.99
N SER A 156 8.25 -26.78 1.66
CA SER A 156 9.54 -26.99 2.31
C SER A 156 10.51 -25.82 2.10
N PHE A 157 10.45 -25.15 0.95
CA PHE A 157 11.23 -23.94 0.67
C PHE A 157 10.75 -22.73 1.49
N LEU A 158 9.46 -22.45 1.54
CA LEU A 158 8.90 -21.40 2.41
C LEU A 158 9.23 -21.66 3.89
N MET A 159 9.27 -22.93 4.28
CA MET A 159 9.63 -23.35 5.64
C MET A 159 11.13 -23.49 5.88
N SER A 160 11.98 -23.35 4.85
CA SER A 160 13.43 -23.37 5.01
C SER A 160 13.93 -22.13 5.75
N GLU A 161 15.18 -22.16 6.23
CA GLU A 161 15.82 -20.98 6.84
C GLU A 161 15.75 -19.75 5.91
N HIS A 162 15.81 -19.98 4.60
CA HIS A 162 15.71 -18.92 3.60
C HIS A 162 14.31 -18.32 3.51
N GLY A 163 13.27 -19.15 3.37
CA GLY A 163 11.87 -18.69 3.32
C GLY A 163 11.42 -18.00 4.62
N GLN A 164 11.87 -18.52 5.77
CA GLN A 164 11.68 -17.87 7.07
C GLN A 164 12.41 -16.52 7.13
N GLY A 165 13.62 -16.42 6.58
CA GLY A 165 14.38 -15.18 6.46
C GLY A 165 13.65 -14.13 5.62
N MET A 166 13.06 -14.53 4.48
CA MET A 166 12.26 -13.64 3.63
C MET A 166 11.03 -13.11 4.36
N PHE A 167 10.27 -13.99 5.04
CA PHE A 167 9.10 -13.58 5.83
C PHE A 167 9.49 -12.65 6.98
N TYR A 168 10.60 -12.94 7.66
CA TYR A 168 11.16 -12.08 8.71
C TYR A 168 11.51 -10.69 8.18
N ASP A 169 12.20 -10.61 7.04
CA ASP A 169 12.57 -9.34 6.41
C ASP A 169 11.35 -8.54 5.96
N TYR A 170 10.30 -9.21 5.49
CA TYR A 170 9.02 -8.60 5.16
C TYR A 170 8.32 -8.02 6.41
N CYS A 171 8.19 -8.82 7.47
CA CYS A 171 7.63 -8.36 8.76
C CYS A 171 8.42 -7.17 9.31
N LYS A 172 9.75 -7.19 9.16
CA LYS A 172 10.63 -6.08 9.55
C LYS A 172 10.32 -4.81 8.76
N LYS A 173 10.02 -4.89 7.46
CA LYS A 173 9.61 -3.72 6.64
C LYS A 173 8.28 -3.15 7.11
N ILE A 174 7.26 -3.98 7.35
CA ILE A 174 5.96 -3.52 7.85
C ILE A 174 6.11 -2.83 9.22
N ASN A 175 6.84 -3.46 10.14
CA ASN A 175 7.08 -2.89 11.46
C ASN A 175 7.86 -1.57 11.37
N ALA A 176 8.81 -1.44 10.44
CA ALA A 176 9.52 -0.19 10.22
C ALA A 176 8.58 0.96 9.79
N VAL A 177 7.64 0.70 8.87
CA VAL A 177 6.62 1.70 8.48
C VAL A 177 5.74 2.06 9.67
N LYS A 178 5.31 1.07 10.45
CA LYS A 178 4.50 1.28 11.65
C LYS A 178 5.21 2.15 12.69
N ASP A 179 6.48 1.84 12.97
CA ASP A 179 7.31 2.57 13.91
C ASP A 179 7.59 3.99 13.43
N GLU A 180 7.79 4.20 12.12
CA GLU A 180 7.96 5.51 11.51
C GLU A 180 6.70 6.37 11.66
N VAL A 181 5.52 5.84 11.31
CA VAL A 181 4.24 6.56 11.45
C VAL A 181 4.01 6.95 12.90
N LYS A 182 4.21 6.01 13.83
CA LYS A 182 4.10 6.27 15.26
C LYS A 182 5.06 7.39 15.69
N ALA A 183 6.34 7.27 15.34
CA ALA A 183 7.35 8.27 15.70
C ALA A 183 7.02 9.66 15.13
N THR A 184 6.50 9.72 13.91
CA THR A 184 6.12 10.97 13.22
C THR A 184 4.97 11.68 13.94
N VAL A 185 3.96 10.91 14.39
CA VAL A 185 2.87 11.48 15.18
C VAL A 185 3.35 11.88 16.57
N GLU A 186 4.19 11.08 17.24
CA GLU A 186 4.67 11.36 18.60
C GLU A 186 5.74 12.46 18.69
N LYS A 187 6.38 12.84 17.57
CA LYS A 187 7.45 13.85 17.51
C LYS A 187 7.06 15.24 18.01
N GLY A 188 5.76 15.57 17.99
CA GLY A 188 5.27 16.89 18.36
C GLY A 188 3.90 16.83 19.01
N THR A 189 3.44 17.98 19.50
CA THR A 189 2.13 18.12 20.16
C THR A 189 1.12 18.94 19.36
N LYS A 190 1.60 19.69 18.35
CA LYS A 190 0.78 20.47 17.44
C LYS A 190 0.00 19.56 16.49
N PRO A 191 -1.18 19.96 15.98
CA PRO A 191 -1.81 19.26 14.88
C PRO A 191 -0.83 19.09 13.71
N LEU A 192 -0.81 17.89 13.14
CA LEU A 192 0.13 17.48 12.09
C LEU A 192 -0.57 17.45 10.74
N VAL A 193 0.05 18.06 9.73
CA VAL A 193 -0.35 17.98 8.33
C VAL A 193 0.72 17.16 7.59
N LEU A 194 0.29 16.08 6.94
CA LEU A 194 1.14 15.22 6.12
C LEU A 194 0.71 15.30 4.65
N THR A 195 1.71 15.52 3.78
CA THR A 195 1.54 15.62 2.32
C THR A 195 2.32 14.53 1.59
N GLU A 196 2.07 14.36 0.29
CA GLU A 196 2.70 13.32 -0.54
C GLU A 196 4.18 13.59 -0.84
N GLY A 197 4.50 14.84 -1.19
CA GLY A 197 5.78 15.24 -1.77
C GLY A 197 6.60 16.17 -0.89
N GLU A 198 7.92 16.11 -1.05
CA GLU A 198 8.90 16.94 -0.33
C GLU A 198 8.71 18.45 -0.54
N THR A 199 8.18 18.87 -1.70
CA THR A 199 7.96 20.27 -2.04
C THR A 199 6.69 20.86 -1.42
N ASP A 200 5.71 20.02 -1.07
CA ASP A 200 4.39 20.46 -0.67
C ASP A 200 4.42 21.22 0.66
N PRO A 201 5.15 20.77 1.70
CA PRO A 201 5.31 21.55 2.92
C PRO A 201 5.92 22.93 2.67
N ILE A 202 6.81 23.07 1.68
CA ILE A 202 7.43 24.35 1.31
C ILE A 202 6.38 25.29 0.72
N TYR A 203 5.55 24.78 -0.21
CA TYR A 203 4.46 25.54 -0.80
C TYR A 203 3.43 25.97 0.25
N ILE A 204 2.97 25.06 1.09
CA ILE A 204 1.93 25.33 2.09
C ILE A 204 2.43 26.34 3.13
N LYS A 205 3.66 26.18 3.64
CA LYS A 205 4.25 27.15 4.58
C LYS A 205 4.36 28.54 3.94
N THR A 206 4.83 28.60 2.70
CA THR A 206 4.94 29.86 1.96
C THR A 206 3.56 30.50 1.73
N ALA A 207 2.55 29.72 1.37
CA ALA A 207 1.18 30.19 1.20
C ALA A 207 0.62 30.77 2.50
N LEU A 208 0.77 30.05 3.64
CA LEU A 208 0.35 30.54 4.95
C LEU A 208 1.03 31.88 5.32
N GLU A 209 2.33 32.02 5.04
CA GLU A 209 3.05 33.27 5.28
C GLU A 209 2.55 34.43 4.42
N LEU A 210 2.45 34.22 3.11
CA LEU A 210 2.12 35.25 2.12
C LEU A 210 0.64 35.67 2.18
N LEU A 211 -0.25 34.75 2.56
CA LEU A 211 -1.68 35.01 2.69
C LEU A 211 -2.08 35.50 4.10
N GLY A 212 -1.12 35.77 4.98
CA GLY A 212 -1.35 36.40 6.29
C GLY A 212 -1.75 35.43 7.41
N GLU A 213 -1.65 34.12 7.20
CA GLU A 213 -2.08 33.06 8.13
C GLU A 213 -0.93 32.59 9.05
N LYS A 214 -0.10 33.53 9.52
CA LYS A 214 1.09 33.24 10.37
C LYS A 214 0.72 32.57 11.69
N GLU A 215 -0.47 32.86 12.23
CA GLU A 215 -0.97 32.24 13.45
C GLU A 215 -1.27 30.75 13.24
N ILE A 216 -1.83 30.38 12.08
CA ILE A 216 -2.07 28.97 11.72
C ILE A 216 -0.72 28.27 11.54
N LEU A 217 0.21 28.89 10.80
CA LEU A 217 1.55 28.35 10.60
C LEU A 217 2.28 28.06 11.92
N ALA A 218 2.10 28.89 12.95
CA ALA A 218 2.68 28.67 14.26
C ALA A 218 2.02 27.51 15.03
N GLN A 219 0.79 27.14 14.69
CA GLN A 219 -0.02 26.14 15.40
C GLN A 219 0.06 24.73 14.82
N VAL A 220 0.58 24.55 13.60
CA VAL A 220 0.64 23.24 12.94
C VAL A 220 2.07 22.80 12.64
N ASP A 221 2.31 21.50 12.66
CA ASP A 221 3.48 20.90 12.03
C ASP A 221 3.09 20.46 10.62
N ILE A 222 3.88 20.83 9.61
CA ILE A 222 3.65 20.45 8.21
C ILE A 222 4.89 19.71 7.71
N GLU A 223 4.71 18.42 7.44
CA GLU A 223 5.72 17.48 6.97
C GLU A 223 5.16 16.71 5.76
N TRP A 224 6.02 15.99 5.07
CA TRP A 224 5.64 15.09 3.98
C TRP A 224 5.90 13.64 4.44
N VAL A 225 5.23 12.67 3.83
CA VAL A 225 5.42 11.25 4.19
C VAL A 225 6.69 10.67 3.60
N GLY A 226 7.39 9.89 4.42
CA GLY A 226 8.50 9.06 4.02
C GLY A 226 9.87 9.60 4.41
N ILE A 227 10.88 8.78 4.13
CA ILE A 227 12.27 9.01 4.55
C ILE A 227 13.15 9.16 3.31
N SER A 228 13.90 10.25 3.24
CA SER A 228 15.01 10.37 2.28
C SER A 228 16.15 9.45 2.73
N ILE A 229 16.47 8.46 1.91
CA ILE A 229 17.60 7.54 2.14
C ILE A 229 18.87 7.98 1.41
N GLY A 230 18.89 9.22 0.90
CA GLY A 230 19.99 9.79 0.12
C GLY A 230 19.99 9.41 -1.35
N LYS A 231 20.81 10.11 -2.16
CA LYS A 231 20.92 9.94 -3.63
C LYS A 231 19.59 10.09 -4.41
N GLY A 232 18.67 10.92 -3.92
CA GLY A 232 17.37 11.14 -4.55
C GLY A 232 16.41 9.96 -4.46
N LYS A 233 16.70 8.97 -3.59
CA LYS A 233 15.79 7.87 -3.29
C LYS A 233 15.08 8.12 -1.96
N SER A 234 13.83 7.72 -1.91
CA SER A 234 12.98 7.86 -0.74
C SER A 234 12.14 6.60 -0.56
N ILE A 235 11.80 6.27 0.69
CA ILE A 235 10.96 5.13 1.04
C ILE A 235 9.65 5.68 1.60
N ASN A 236 8.53 5.00 1.31
CA ASN A 236 7.20 5.31 1.85
C ASN A 236 6.70 6.72 1.50
N THR A 237 6.83 7.13 0.24
CA THR A 237 6.53 8.48 -0.25
C THR A 237 5.35 8.49 -1.21
N GLY A 238 4.82 9.68 -1.52
CA GLY A 238 3.71 9.82 -2.45
C GLY A 238 2.38 9.32 -1.88
N ASP A 239 1.43 9.07 -2.75
CA ASP A 239 0.11 8.53 -2.44
C ASP A 239 0.17 7.20 -1.67
N GLY A 240 1.08 6.29 -2.05
CA GLY A 240 1.31 5.03 -1.34
C GLY A 240 1.81 5.25 0.10
N GLY A 241 2.66 6.25 0.31
CA GLY A 241 3.14 6.64 1.64
C GLY A 241 2.02 7.16 2.54
N LEU A 242 1.15 8.01 2.01
CA LEU A 242 0.00 8.52 2.74
C LEU A 242 -1.03 7.41 2.99
N LYS A 243 -1.22 6.48 2.04
CA LYS A 243 -2.08 5.31 2.19
C LYS A 243 -1.61 4.45 3.35
N ASN A 244 -0.34 4.05 3.35
CA ASN A 244 0.25 3.29 4.45
C ASN A 244 0.12 4.01 5.80
N THR A 245 0.33 5.33 5.81
CA THR A 245 0.17 6.16 7.02
C THR A 245 -1.27 6.13 7.52
N ARG A 246 -2.25 6.34 6.62
CA ARG A 246 -3.69 6.23 6.92
C ARG A 246 -4.01 4.89 7.55
N ASP A 247 -3.61 3.80 6.90
CA ASP A 247 -4.01 2.44 7.29
C ASP A 247 -3.39 2.05 8.64
N VAL A 248 -2.12 2.46 8.89
CA VAL A 248 -1.48 2.31 10.21
C VAL A 248 -2.24 3.08 11.30
N LEU A 249 -2.63 4.34 11.05
CA LEU A 249 -3.32 5.18 12.03
C LEU A 249 -4.74 4.68 12.32
N LEU A 250 -5.48 4.24 11.30
CA LEU A 250 -6.81 3.65 11.46
C LEU A 250 -6.75 2.31 12.20
N SER A 251 -5.77 1.47 11.88
CA SER A 251 -5.57 0.17 12.54
C SER A 251 -5.00 0.30 13.96
N ASN A 252 -4.39 1.44 14.30
CA ASN A 252 -3.80 1.70 15.62
C ASN A 252 -4.24 3.08 16.16
N PRO A 253 -5.53 3.29 16.50
CA PRO A 253 -6.03 4.61 16.92
C PRO A 253 -5.27 5.23 18.10
N LYS A 254 -4.67 4.39 18.96
CA LYS A 254 -3.79 4.82 20.07
C LYS A 254 -2.53 5.61 19.64
N PHE A 255 -2.15 5.56 18.37
CA PHE A 255 -1.02 6.34 17.82
C PHE A 255 -1.43 7.78 17.52
N LEU A 256 -2.72 8.06 17.37
CA LEU A 256 -3.23 9.43 17.23
C LEU A 256 -3.19 10.11 18.61
N THR A 257 -2.03 10.67 18.94
CA THR A 257 -1.80 11.46 20.17
C THR A 257 -2.10 12.95 19.97
N ARG A 258 -2.34 13.36 18.72
CA ARG A 258 -2.68 14.71 18.27
C ARG A 258 -3.53 14.61 17.01
N LYS A 259 -4.21 15.71 16.64
CA LYS A 259 -4.95 15.78 15.37
C LYS A 259 -4.00 15.62 14.18
N VAL A 260 -4.38 14.81 13.21
CA VAL A 260 -3.62 14.55 11.98
C VAL A 260 -4.50 14.86 10.77
N LEU A 261 -3.95 15.57 9.78
CA LEU A 261 -4.55 15.84 8.48
C LEU A 261 -3.65 15.22 7.40
N LEU A 262 -4.20 14.31 6.61
CA LEU A 262 -3.54 13.79 5.40
C LEU A 262 -4.09 14.54 4.19
N ILE A 263 -3.19 15.11 3.38
CA ILE A 263 -3.55 15.85 2.16
C ILE A 263 -3.01 15.10 0.96
N TYR A 264 -3.92 14.55 0.17
CA TYR A 264 -3.61 13.89 -1.09
C TYR A 264 -3.66 14.86 -2.27
N ASP A 265 -2.84 14.58 -3.27
CA ASP A 265 -2.78 15.30 -4.53
C ASP A 265 -4.04 15.07 -5.37
N CYS A 266 -4.26 15.98 -6.32
CA CYS A 266 -5.48 16.00 -7.13
C CYS A 266 -5.62 14.82 -8.11
N ASP A 267 -4.52 14.12 -8.39
CA ASP A 267 -4.47 12.98 -9.30
C ASP A 267 -4.62 11.62 -8.60
N THR A 268 -5.12 11.62 -7.36
CA THR A 268 -5.50 10.40 -6.63
C THR A 268 -7.01 10.14 -6.67
N ASP A 269 -7.42 8.87 -6.62
CA ASP A 269 -8.83 8.46 -6.54
C ASP A 269 -9.39 8.51 -5.11
N LYS A 270 -8.70 9.19 -4.19
CA LYS A 270 -9.12 9.30 -2.79
C LYS A 270 -10.34 10.22 -2.62
N SER A 271 -11.19 9.86 -1.66
CA SER A 271 -12.30 10.68 -1.18
C SER A 271 -11.92 11.34 0.14
N ASP A 272 -12.62 12.43 0.47
CA ASP A 272 -12.49 13.05 1.79
C ASP A 272 -13.07 12.12 2.88
N GLU A 273 -12.38 12.01 4.00
CA GLU A 273 -12.82 11.22 5.15
C GLU A 273 -12.68 12.01 6.45
N ASN A 274 -13.55 11.71 7.41
CA ASN A 274 -13.53 12.29 8.75
C ASN A 274 -13.53 11.18 9.79
N HIS A 275 -12.46 11.13 10.57
CA HIS A 275 -12.30 10.31 11.77
C HIS A 275 -12.00 11.25 12.95
N GLU A 276 -12.14 10.78 14.18
CA GLU A 276 -12.11 11.63 15.38
C GLU A 276 -10.88 12.55 15.46
N GLN A 277 -9.68 11.98 15.33
CA GLN A 277 -8.40 12.73 15.34
C GLN A 277 -7.68 12.69 13.98
N LEU A 278 -8.29 12.11 12.95
CA LEU A 278 -7.69 11.96 11.62
C LEU A 278 -8.64 12.50 10.56
N LYS A 279 -8.19 13.49 9.79
CA LYS A 279 -8.90 13.98 8.61
C LYS A 279 -8.12 13.64 7.36
N ILE A 280 -8.85 13.28 6.30
CA ILE A 280 -8.28 12.98 4.98
C ILE A 280 -8.92 13.94 4.00
N ARG A 281 -8.11 14.66 3.24
CA ARG A 281 -8.57 15.61 2.24
C ARG A 281 -7.85 15.39 0.92
N LYS A 282 -8.57 15.52 -0.18
CA LYS A 282 -7.98 15.56 -1.52
C LYS A 282 -8.01 16.98 -2.07
N ILE A 283 -6.89 17.42 -2.64
CA ILE A 283 -6.82 18.68 -3.38
C ILE A 283 -7.73 18.58 -4.62
N PRO A 284 -8.68 19.49 -4.83
CA PRO A 284 -9.53 19.46 -6.02
C PRO A 284 -8.72 19.81 -7.27
N GLN A 285 -9.03 19.12 -8.37
CA GLN A 285 -8.47 19.47 -9.67
C GLN A 285 -8.98 20.83 -10.12
N GLN A 286 -8.06 21.72 -10.51
CA GLN A 286 -8.42 23.06 -10.94
C GLN A 286 -8.84 23.03 -12.41
N LYS A 287 -9.98 23.66 -12.72
CA LYS A 287 -10.48 23.71 -14.09
C LYS A 287 -9.60 24.62 -14.94
N ASN A 288 -9.34 24.21 -16.18
CA ASN A 288 -8.56 24.97 -17.16
C ASN A 288 -7.12 25.28 -16.73
N ARG A 289 -6.47 24.37 -15.98
CA ARG A 289 -5.04 24.43 -15.71
C ARG A 289 -4.23 23.58 -16.67
N LYS A 290 -3.02 24.05 -17.00
CA LYS A 290 -1.98 23.33 -17.73
C LYS A 290 -1.46 22.15 -16.91
N VAL A 291 -1.23 22.37 -15.62
CA VAL A 291 -0.77 21.33 -14.68
C VAL A 291 -1.97 20.63 -14.08
N LYS A 292 -2.04 19.31 -14.27
CA LYS A 292 -3.20 18.48 -13.88
C LYS A 292 -2.93 17.51 -12.73
N LYS A 293 -1.70 17.52 -12.21
CA LYS A 293 -1.18 16.56 -11.23
C LYS A 293 -0.47 17.31 -10.12
N GLY A 294 -0.44 16.70 -8.94
CA GLY A 294 0.23 17.25 -7.79
C GLY A 294 -0.44 18.48 -7.18
N ILE A 295 0.11 18.95 -6.07
CA ILE A 295 -0.23 20.25 -5.48
C ILE A 295 0.04 21.42 -6.45
N GLU A 296 0.94 21.25 -7.42
CA GLU A 296 1.27 22.30 -8.38
C GLU A 296 0.11 22.69 -9.30
N ASN A 297 -0.95 21.86 -9.39
CA ASN A 297 -2.23 22.22 -10.02
C ASN A 297 -2.89 23.48 -9.43
N LEU A 298 -2.50 23.91 -8.22
CA LEU A 298 -2.98 25.16 -7.61
C LEU A 298 -2.29 26.43 -8.13
N PHE A 299 -1.21 26.31 -8.90
CA PHE A 299 -0.53 27.49 -9.45
C PHE A 299 -1.11 27.95 -10.80
N PRO A 300 -1.13 29.26 -11.07
CA PRO A 300 -1.48 29.80 -12.38
C PRO A 300 -0.57 29.33 -13.53
N ASP A 301 -1.16 29.03 -14.68
CA ASP A 301 -0.45 28.51 -15.88
C ASP A 301 0.72 29.36 -16.36
N HIS A 302 0.64 30.69 -16.22
CA HIS A 302 1.68 31.60 -16.68
C HIS A 302 3.00 31.48 -15.90
N LEU A 303 2.99 30.82 -14.74
CA LEU A 303 4.18 30.55 -13.93
C LEU A 303 5.00 29.38 -14.48
N PHE A 304 4.39 28.52 -15.31
CA PHE A 304 5.02 27.32 -15.87
C PHE A 304 5.71 27.62 -17.20
N THR A 305 6.77 28.43 -17.12
CA THR A 305 7.65 28.83 -18.24
C THR A 305 8.61 27.71 -18.65
N GLU A 306 9.17 27.82 -19.86
CA GLU A 306 10.05 26.81 -20.46
C GLU A 306 11.29 26.47 -19.61
N GLU A 307 11.77 27.41 -18.80
CA GLU A 307 12.96 27.21 -17.96
C GLU A 307 12.79 26.14 -16.88
N PHE A 308 11.54 25.76 -16.56
CA PHE A 308 11.20 24.71 -15.61
C PHE A 308 11.00 23.34 -16.27
N TYR A 309 11.22 23.23 -17.58
CA TYR A 309 11.06 21.97 -18.32
C TYR A 309 12.39 21.57 -18.94
N LEU A 310 12.85 20.36 -18.64
CA LEU A 310 14.02 19.78 -19.30
C LEU A 310 13.60 18.76 -20.35
N PRO A 311 14.20 18.75 -21.55
CA PRO A 311 13.99 17.67 -22.51
C PRO A 311 14.42 16.34 -21.90
N LYS A 312 13.60 15.31 -22.11
CA LYS A 312 13.87 13.95 -21.67
C LYS A 312 13.44 12.99 -22.77
N THR A 313 14.36 12.12 -23.16
CA THR A 313 14.04 11.01 -24.04
C THR A 313 13.41 9.88 -23.24
N LYS A 314 12.24 9.40 -23.67
CA LYS A 314 11.59 8.21 -23.14
C LYS A 314 11.49 7.18 -24.26
N TYR A 315 12.00 5.98 -24.02
CA TYR A 315 11.83 4.86 -24.92
C TYR A 315 10.53 4.13 -24.58
N GLY A 316 9.71 3.83 -25.57
CA GLY A 316 8.52 3.00 -25.40
C GLY A 316 8.86 1.52 -25.44
N ASP A 317 7.86 0.69 -25.14
CA ASP A 317 8.02 -0.76 -24.95
C ASP A 317 8.41 -1.49 -26.25
N TYR A 318 8.21 -0.84 -27.41
CA TYR A 318 8.62 -1.35 -28.71
C TYR A 318 9.89 -0.68 -29.26
N GLY A 319 10.61 0.08 -28.42
CA GLY A 319 11.87 0.74 -28.76
C GLY A 319 11.72 2.09 -29.46
N GLU A 320 10.51 2.62 -29.61
CA GLU A 320 10.27 3.94 -30.16
C GLU A 320 10.81 5.05 -29.25
N GLU A 321 11.36 6.10 -29.86
CA GLU A 321 11.91 7.24 -29.14
C GLU A 321 10.88 8.37 -29.03
N ASN A 322 10.48 8.71 -27.80
CA ASN A 322 9.61 9.84 -27.52
C ASN A 322 10.39 10.97 -26.84
N GLN A 323 10.33 12.17 -27.41
CA GLN A 323 10.86 13.38 -26.79
C GLN A 323 9.77 14.00 -25.92
N ILE A 324 9.97 13.98 -24.60
CA ILE A 324 9.06 14.58 -23.62
C ILE A 324 9.76 15.72 -22.87
N GLN A 325 8.97 16.53 -22.17
CA GLN A 325 9.48 17.56 -21.27
C GLN A 325 9.21 17.16 -19.82
N GLU A 326 10.26 17.09 -19.01
CA GLU A 326 10.19 16.79 -17.58
C GLU A 326 10.18 18.07 -16.76
N PHE A 327 9.08 18.26 -16.00
CA PHE A 327 8.92 19.40 -15.12
C PHE A 327 9.86 19.30 -13.90
N GLN A 328 10.65 20.34 -13.68
CA GLN A 328 11.64 20.43 -12.62
C GLN A 328 11.02 20.96 -11.33
N LYS A 329 10.23 20.11 -10.65
CA LYS A 329 9.47 20.46 -9.42
C LYS A 329 10.29 21.22 -8.38
N ARG A 330 11.47 20.72 -8.02
CA ARG A 330 12.35 21.37 -7.02
C ARG A 330 12.85 22.75 -7.48
N LYS A 331 13.19 22.91 -8.75
CA LYS A 331 13.62 24.21 -9.32
C LYS A 331 12.47 25.21 -9.27
N PHE A 332 11.28 24.78 -9.67
CA PHE A 332 10.07 25.60 -9.61
C PHE A 332 9.70 25.97 -8.17
N SER A 333 9.76 25.01 -7.24
CA SER A 333 9.54 25.24 -5.81
C SER A 333 10.44 26.34 -5.27
N LYS A 334 11.75 26.24 -5.53
CA LYS A 334 12.72 27.24 -5.11
C LYS A 334 12.39 28.62 -5.68
N TYR A 335 12.16 28.71 -7.00
CA TYR A 335 11.83 29.98 -7.65
C TYR A 335 10.58 30.64 -7.04
N ILE A 336 9.47 29.89 -6.95
CA ILE A 336 8.20 30.43 -6.45
C ILE A 336 8.27 30.80 -4.97
N CYS A 337 8.95 29.99 -4.15
CA CYS A 337 8.94 30.14 -2.70
C CYS A 337 10.08 30.99 -2.13
N GLU A 338 11.18 31.20 -2.85
CA GLU A 338 12.33 31.97 -2.38
C GLU A 338 12.54 33.26 -3.20
N GLU A 339 12.41 33.19 -4.52
CA GLU A 339 12.78 34.29 -5.41
C GLU A 339 11.59 35.19 -5.75
N ARG A 340 10.48 34.60 -6.21
CA ARG A 340 9.30 35.34 -6.68
C ARG A 340 8.39 35.79 -5.54
N ARG A 341 7.96 34.87 -4.67
CA ARG A 341 7.19 35.10 -3.44
C ARG A 341 6.04 36.12 -3.56
N GLN A 342 5.21 36.04 -4.59
CA GLN A 342 4.02 36.91 -4.74
C GLN A 342 2.78 36.24 -4.15
N ALA A 343 2.01 36.96 -3.33
CA ALA A 343 0.83 36.40 -2.66
C ALA A 343 -0.28 36.03 -3.66
N GLU A 344 -0.33 36.69 -4.80
CA GLU A 344 -1.30 36.47 -5.88
C GLU A 344 -1.10 35.10 -6.55
N ASP A 345 0.13 34.58 -6.57
CA ASP A 345 0.43 33.26 -7.15
C ASP A 345 -0.11 32.11 -6.30
N PHE A 346 -0.35 32.35 -5.00
CA PHE A 346 -0.79 31.35 -4.03
C PHE A 346 -2.29 31.43 -3.71
N GLN A 347 -3.09 32.22 -4.44
CA GLN A 347 -4.51 32.43 -4.07
C GLN A 347 -5.32 31.13 -3.94
N ASP A 348 -5.07 30.14 -4.80
CA ASP A 348 -5.81 28.87 -4.78
C ASP A 348 -5.37 27.94 -3.63
N PHE A 349 -4.25 28.23 -2.95
CA PHE A 349 -3.84 27.52 -1.73
C PHE A 349 -4.78 27.78 -0.54
N LYS A 350 -5.70 28.76 -0.64
CA LYS A 350 -6.77 28.95 0.36
C LYS A 350 -7.56 27.67 0.62
N ILE A 351 -7.72 26.80 -0.38
CA ILE A 351 -8.38 25.49 -0.23
C ILE A 351 -7.64 24.63 0.80
N ILE A 352 -6.30 24.59 0.75
CA ILE A 352 -5.49 23.85 1.72
C ILE A 352 -5.55 24.52 3.09
N ILE A 353 -5.54 25.85 3.15
CA ILE A 353 -5.69 26.60 4.40
C ILE A 353 -7.04 26.26 5.06
N ASP A 354 -8.11 26.14 4.29
CA ASP A 354 -9.42 25.74 4.78
C ASP A 354 -9.42 24.30 5.31
N PHE A 355 -8.72 23.37 4.63
CA PHE A 355 -8.51 22.02 5.18
C PHE A 355 -7.79 22.04 6.54
N ILE A 356 -6.77 22.88 6.68
CA ILE A 356 -6.04 23.03 7.93
C ILE A 356 -6.93 23.63 9.01
N LYS A 357 -7.68 24.70 8.71
CA LYS A 357 -8.64 25.33 9.64
C LYS A 357 -9.71 24.34 10.10
N ASP A 358 -10.25 23.56 9.16
CA ASP A 358 -11.20 22.49 9.47
C ASP A 358 -10.58 21.45 10.43
N CYS A 359 -9.34 21.03 10.21
CA CYS A 359 -8.62 20.15 11.15
C CYS A 359 -8.46 20.78 12.53
N LEU A 360 -8.08 22.06 12.60
CA LEU A 360 -7.96 22.79 13.87
C LEU A 360 -9.31 22.92 14.60
N GLY A 361 -10.43 22.85 13.87
CA GLY A 361 -11.78 23.08 14.40
C GLY A 361 -12.12 24.57 14.47
N THR A 362 -11.48 25.40 13.64
CA THR A 362 -11.69 26.85 13.60
C THR A 362 -12.73 27.28 12.56
N ILE A 363 -13.23 26.36 11.73
CA ILE A 363 -14.38 26.60 10.87
C ILE A 363 -15.66 26.31 11.66
N THR A 364 -16.43 27.35 11.95
CA THR A 364 -17.82 27.23 12.43
C THR A 364 -18.72 27.38 11.21
N TYR A 365 -19.49 26.33 10.89
CA TYR A 365 -20.50 26.37 9.83
C TYR A 365 -21.75 27.15 10.26
#